data_AF-A0A2V9GAQ2-F1
#
_entry.id   AF-A0A2V9GAQ2-F1
#
_cell.length_a   1.000
_cell.length_b   1.000
_cell.length_c   1.000
_cell.angle_alpha   90.00
_cell.angle_beta   90.00
_cell.angle_gamma   90.00
#
_symmetry.space_group_name_H-M   'P 1'
#
loop_
_entity.id
_entity.type
_entity.pdbx_description
1 polymer ?
#
loop_
_entity_poly.entity_id
_entity_poly.type
_entity_poly.pdbx_seq_one_letter_code
_entity_poly.pdbx_strand_id
1 'polypeptide(L)' 'MLGCDYHLSLEQIAFVDTDTGELQDRLAHREEAEKFYRNLAAQGMKVRVGMEASGHARWFERLLAELNFGVVDR' A
#
# COMPACT_ATOMS: atom_id res chain seq x y z
N MET A 1 -9.81 7.22 -5.87
CA MET A 1 -8.87 7.10 -4.72
C MET A 1 -8.51 5.63 -4.58
N LEU A 2 -7.31 5.28 -4.09
CA LEU A 2 -6.94 3.87 -3.89
C LEU A 2 -6.92 3.52 -2.40
N GLY A 3 -7.60 2.43 -2.04
CA GLY A 3 -7.47 1.78 -0.73
C GLY A 3 -6.59 0.55 -0.87
N CYS A 4 -5.52 0.44 -0.08
CA CYS A 4 -4.58 -0.69 -0.13
C CYS A 4 -4.47 -1.40 1.23
N ASP A 5 -4.14 -2.68 1.21
CA ASP A 5 -3.68 -3.48 2.34
C ASP A 5 -2.38 -4.19 1.94
N TYR A 6 -1.42 -4.32 2.87
CA TYR A 6 -0.19 -5.05 2.63
C TYR A 6 0.09 -6.06 3.73
N HIS A 7 -0.11 -7.34 3.37
CA HIS A 7 0.13 -8.46 4.25
C HIS A 7 1.59 -8.90 4.17
N LEU A 8 2.44 -8.39 5.06
CA LEU A 8 3.88 -8.68 5.10
C LEU A 8 4.21 -10.18 5.15
N SER A 9 3.45 -10.97 5.92
CA SER A 9 3.67 -12.42 6.03
C SER A 9 3.30 -13.20 4.78
N LEU A 10 2.43 -12.63 3.92
CA LEU A 10 2.00 -13.23 2.66
C LEU A 10 2.71 -12.60 1.46
N GLU A 11 3.51 -11.56 1.68
CA GLU A 11 4.05 -10.69 0.63
C GLU A 11 2.97 -10.29 -0.38
N GLN A 12 1.78 -9.92 0.10
CA GLN A 12 0.62 -9.67 -0.75
C GLN A 12 0.13 -8.23 -0.60
N ILE A 13 -0.14 -7.56 -1.74
CA ILE A 13 -0.85 -6.29 -1.80
C ILE A 13 -2.27 -6.57 -2.30
N ALA A 14 -3.27 -6.14 -1.54
CA ALA A 14 -4.65 -6.04 -2.00
C ALA A 14 -5.00 -4.56 -2.16
N PHE A 15 -5.67 -4.18 -3.24
CA PHE A 15 -6.12 -2.80 -3.42
C PHE A 15 -7.43 -2.67 -4.18
N VAL A 16 -8.14 -1.59 -3.91
CA VAL A 16 -9.38 -1.20 -4.58
C VAL A 16 -9.27 0.21 -5.13
N ASP A 17 -9.63 0.37 -6.40
CA ASP A 17 -9.93 1.68 -6.96
C ASP A 17 -11.36 2.06 -6.56
N THR A 18 -11.50 3.07 -5.71
CA THR A 18 -12.80 3.49 -5.19
C THR A 18 -13.64 4.24 -6.23
N ASP A 19 -13.04 4.69 -7.33
CA ASP A 19 -13.71 5.45 -8.36
C ASP A 19 -14.37 4.49 -9.37
N THR A 20 -13.73 3.35 -9.64
CA THR A 20 -14.27 2.29 -10.53
C THR A 20 -14.92 1.13 -9.78
N GLY A 21 -14.57 0.92 -8.51
CA GLY A 21 -14.94 -0.27 -7.72
C GLY A 21 -14.11 -1.50 -8.05
N GLU A 22 -13.05 -1.39 -8.87
CA GLU A 22 -12.21 -2.52 -9.24
C GLU A 22 -11.31 -2.97 -8.08
N LEU A 23 -11.34 -4.26 -7.78
CA LEU A 23 -10.50 -4.92 -6.79
C LEU A 23 -9.38 -5.70 -7.50
N GLN A 24 -8.16 -5.58 -7.00
CA GLN A 24 -7.02 -6.37 -7.44
C GLN A 24 -6.21 -6.86 -6.25
N ASP A 25 -5.63 -8.05 -6.38
CA ASP A 25 -4.65 -8.59 -5.45
C ASP A 25 -3.41 -9.09 -6.21
N ARG A 26 -2.25 -8.98 -5.57
CA ARG A 26 -1.01 -9.50 -6.13
C ARG A 26 -0.02 -9.89 -5.05
N LEU A 27 0.75 -10.93 -5.32
CA LEU A 27 2.01 -11.14 -4.63
C LEU A 27 3.01 -10.06 -5.08
N ALA A 28 3.70 -9.48 -4.12
CA ALA A 28 4.71 -8.47 -4.30
C ALA A 28 5.76 -8.61 -3.19
N HIS A 29 6.93 -9.12 -3.59
CA HIS A 29 8.10 -9.03 -2.73
C HIS A 29 8.40 -7.55 -2.43
N ARG A 30 9.19 -7.30 -1.39
CA ARG A 30 9.50 -5.94 -0.92
C ARG A 30 9.83 -4.94 -2.04
N GLU A 31 10.71 -5.31 -2.97
CA GLU A 31 11.16 -4.42 -4.05
C GLU A 31 10.03 -4.08 -5.03
N GLU A 32 9.13 -5.02 -5.29
CA GLU A 32 7.95 -4.82 -6.13
C GLU A 32 6.91 -3.95 -5.43
N ALA A 33 6.73 -4.14 -4.11
CA ALA A 33 5.88 -3.28 -3.30
C ALA A 33 6.40 -1.84 -3.30
N GLU A 34 7.70 -1.63 -3.08
CA GLU A 34 8.30 -0.30 -3.13
C GLU A 34 8.08 0.39 -4.50
N LYS A 35 8.32 -0.33 -5.61
CA LYS A 35 8.06 0.18 -6.97
C LYS A 35 6.60 0.53 -7.18
N PHE A 36 5.69 -0.33 -6.72
CA PHE A 36 4.25 -0.12 -6.84
C PHE A 36 3.81 1.19 -6.17
N TYR A 37 4.12 1.38 -4.89
CA TYR A 37 3.71 2.58 -4.16
C TYR A 37 4.38 3.84 -4.71
N ARG A 38 5.65 3.77 -5.15
CA ARG A 38 6.33 4.90 -5.81
C ARG A 38 5.67 5.29 -7.14
N ASN A 39 5.22 4.31 -7.92
CA ASN A 39 4.49 4.58 -9.17
C ASN A 39 3.13 5.23 -8.92
N LEU A 40 2.43 4.86 -7.85
CA LEU A 40 1.18 5.54 -7.46
C LEU A 40 1.43 7.01 -7.08
N ALA A 41 2.50 7.26 -6.32
CA ALA A 41 2.88 8.62 -5.93
C ALA A 41 3.27 9.46 -7.16
N ALA A 42 4.04 8.89 -8.10
CA ALA A 42 4.42 9.54 -9.35
C ALA A 42 3.20 9.90 -10.23
N GLN A 43 2.12 9.13 -10.14
CA GLN A 43 0.85 9.40 -10.81
C GLN A 43 -0.04 10.42 -10.06
N GLY A 44 0.39 10.91 -8.90
CA GLY A 44 -0.40 11.84 -8.06
C GLY A 44 -1.62 11.18 -7.41
N MET A 45 -1.62 9.85 -7.29
CA MET A 45 -2.76 9.12 -6.73
C MET A 45 -2.89 9.36 -5.24
N LYS A 46 -4.12 9.61 -4.79
CA LYS A 46 -4.46 9.63 -3.37
C LYS A 46 -4.63 8.18 -2.88
N VAL A 47 -3.71 7.75 -2.01
CA VAL A 47 -3.69 6.39 -1.47
C VAL A 47 -3.96 6.39 0.03
N ARG A 48 -4.79 5.46 0.50
CA ARG A 48 -4.97 5.11 1.91
C ARG A 48 -4.59 3.66 2.13
N VAL A 49 -3.79 3.39 3.14
CA VAL A 49 -3.29 2.04 3.43
C VAL A 49 -3.78 1.57 4.79
N GLY A 50 -4.45 0.42 4.82
CA GLY A 50 -4.74 -0.33 6.04
C GLY A 50 -3.52 -1.15 6.46
N MET A 51 -3.21 -1.15 7.75
CA MET A 51 -2.03 -1.83 8.30
C MET A 51 -2.45 -2.82 9.40
N GLU A 52 -2.28 -4.12 9.16
CA GLU A 52 -2.50 -5.15 10.18
C GLU A 52 -1.19 -5.39 10.96
N ALA A 53 -1.08 -4.79 12.15
CA ALA A 53 0.03 -4.91 13.11
C ALA A 53 1.41 -4.37 12.63
N SER A 54 1.75 -3.17 13.11
CA SER A 54 2.97 -2.39 12.83
C SER A 54 4.31 -3.05 13.20
N GLY A 55 4.32 -4.16 13.96
CA GLY A 55 5.53 -4.74 14.55
C GLY A 55 6.61 -5.16 13.54
N HIS A 56 6.23 -5.68 12.37
CA HIS A 56 7.16 -6.13 11.32
C HIS A 56 7.26 -5.13 10.14
N ALA A 57 6.63 -3.96 10.24
CA ALA A 57 6.34 -3.10 9.10
C ALA A 57 7.18 -1.81 9.00
N ARG A 58 8.19 -1.60 9.86
CA ARG A 58 8.91 -0.31 9.95
C ARG A 58 9.43 0.24 8.63
N TRP A 59 9.93 -0.63 7.76
CA TRP A 59 10.42 -0.20 6.44
C TRP A 59 9.28 0.32 5.56
N PHE A 60 8.10 -0.29 5.67
CA PHE A 60 6.92 0.03 4.91
C PHE A 60 6.25 1.30 5.45
N GLU A 61 6.15 1.44 6.77
CA GLU A 61 5.72 2.69 7.41
C GLU A 61 6.56 3.89 6.97
N ARG A 62 7.90 3.71 6.92
CA ARG A 62 8.81 4.73 6.41
C ARG A 62 8.53 5.06 4.94
N LEU A 63 8.32 4.06 4.08
CA LEU A 63 7.97 4.28 2.69
C LEU A 63 6.68 5.10 2.56
N LEU A 64 5.63 4.73 3.30
CA LEU A 64 4.34 5.44 3.24
C LEU A 64 4.47 6.90 3.72
N ALA A 65 5.29 7.14 4.74
CA ALA A 65 5.60 8.49 5.21
C ALA A 65 6.38 9.30 4.16
N GLU A 66 7.39 8.70 3.51
CA GLU A 66 8.16 9.35 2.42
C GLU A 66 7.26 9.74 1.23
N LEU A 67 6.23 8.94 0.95
CA LEU A 67 5.27 9.18 -0.14
C LEU A 67 4.05 10.01 0.26
N ASN A 68 3.98 10.43 1.53
CA ASN A 68 2.88 11.21 2.09
C ASN A 68 1.50 10.54 1.92
N PHE A 69 1.46 9.20 2.05
CA PHE A 69 0.24 8.40 2.00
C PHE A 69 -0.43 8.31 3.37
N GLY A 70 -1.76 8.25 3.37
CA GLY A 70 -2.53 8.14 4.61
C GLY A 70 -2.52 6.71 5.13
N VAL A 71 -2.11 6.53 6.38
CA VAL A 71 -2.23 5.23 7.09
C VAL A 71 -3.49 5.24 7.92
N VAL A 72 -4.26 4.16 7.85
CA VAL A 72 -5.44 3.93 8.68
C VAL A 72 -5.14 2.71 9.54
N ASP A 73 -4.89 2.93 10.83
CA ASP A 73 -4.84 1.87 11.82
C ASP A 73 -6.27 1.32 11.98
N ARG A 74 -6.43 0.00 11.89
CA ARG A 74 -7.75 -0.64 11.91
C ARG A 74 -8.16 -0.99 13.34
#